data_AF-A0A0F0HHA0-F1
#
_entry.id   AF-A0A0F0HHA0-F1
#
_cell.length_a   1.000
_cell.length_b   1.000
_cell.length_c   1.000
_cell.angle_alpha   90.00
_cell.angle_beta   90.00
_cell.angle_gamma   90.00
#
_symmetry.space_group_name_H-M   'P 1'
#
loop_
_entity.id
_entity.type
_entity.pdbx_description
1 polymer ?
#
loop_
_entity_poly.entity_id
_entity_poly.type
_entity_poly.pdbx_seq_one_letter_code
_entity_poly.pdbx_strand_id
1 'polypeptide(L)'
;MALPFAASADFAVNKDAGKPCSNLQADFRCGIHTQLRQKGFPGCTVFDCFGAGQKVSQVTFDGQDWRQAPDSARQMFDVFPVMRQLHELLWYLTEALELPAARPVHGDLRRALNDTEQLTLSDAETLVRADVPALRAEINTLLLRTSELVRADVPGRKKNHRGADLIGARLKGANLRGANLRGAYLIAADLSGADLRSADLIGADFRNADLRGADLTGSIFLTQAQLNAARGDATTKLPTTLNRPAHW
;
A
#
# COMPACT_ATOMS: atom_id res chain seq x y z
N MET A 1 16.31 -5.19 -11.41
CA MET A 1 15.18 -5.22 -10.45
C MET A 1 15.58 -4.36 -9.27
N ALA A 2 14.92 -3.22 -9.06
CA ALA A 2 15.45 -2.13 -8.23
C ALA A 2 15.59 -2.47 -6.74
N LEU A 3 14.57 -3.10 -6.14
CA LEU A 3 14.45 -3.21 -4.68
C LEU A 3 15.27 -4.37 -4.10
N PRO A 4 16.16 -4.15 -3.12
CA PRO A 4 16.85 -5.22 -2.41
C PRO A 4 15.93 -5.93 -1.41
N PHE A 5 16.34 -7.11 -0.96
CA PHE A 5 15.78 -7.75 0.23
C PHE A 5 16.83 -8.65 0.91
N ALA A 6 16.72 -8.80 2.22
CA ALA A 6 17.60 -9.66 3.01
C ALA A 6 16.87 -10.94 3.41
N ALA A 7 17.64 -12.01 3.59
CA ALA A 7 17.15 -13.27 4.10
C ALA A 7 16.50 -13.07 5.47
N SER A 8 15.24 -13.47 5.59
CA SER A 8 14.40 -13.28 6.77
C SER A 8 13.20 -14.24 6.73
N ALA A 9 12.26 -14.11 7.67
CA ALA A 9 10.99 -14.85 7.60
C ALA A 9 10.19 -14.55 6.31
N ASP A 10 10.42 -13.38 5.70
CA ASP A 10 9.72 -12.94 4.49
C ASP A 10 10.40 -13.36 3.18
N PHE A 11 11.70 -13.68 3.24
CA PHE A 11 12.53 -14.00 2.06
C PHE A 11 13.59 -15.06 2.40
N ALA A 12 13.63 -16.17 1.68
CA ALA A 12 14.55 -17.28 1.93
C ALA A 12 16.02 -16.95 1.62
N VAL A 13 16.27 -15.91 0.83
CA VAL A 13 17.61 -15.56 0.32
C VAL A 13 17.82 -14.05 0.33
N ASN A 14 19.08 -13.63 0.31
CA ASN A 14 19.46 -12.25 0.07
C ASN A 14 19.36 -11.92 -1.43
N LYS A 15 19.03 -10.66 -1.73
CA LYS A 15 19.10 -10.09 -3.07
C LYS A 15 19.55 -8.64 -2.99
N ASP A 16 20.68 -8.35 -3.61
CA ASP A 16 21.21 -6.98 -3.69
C ASP A 16 20.30 -6.06 -4.52
N ALA A 17 20.48 -4.76 -4.32
CA ALA A 17 19.84 -3.73 -5.14
C ALA A 17 20.35 -3.82 -6.59
N GLY A 18 19.48 -3.51 -7.55
CA GLY A 18 19.79 -3.61 -8.98
C GLY A 18 19.84 -5.03 -9.53
N LYS A 19 20.24 -6.03 -8.74
CA LYS A 19 20.28 -7.44 -9.16
C LYS A 19 18.87 -8.01 -9.36
N PRO A 20 18.59 -8.67 -10.50
CA PRO A 20 17.35 -9.40 -10.73
C PRO A 20 17.16 -10.52 -9.70
N CYS A 21 15.90 -10.81 -9.34
CA CYS A 21 15.59 -11.99 -8.53
C CYS A 21 15.97 -13.24 -9.33
N SER A 22 16.53 -14.25 -8.65
CA SER A 22 16.89 -15.53 -9.28
C SER A 22 15.68 -16.28 -9.86
N ASN A 23 14.48 -15.99 -9.37
CA ASN A 23 13.22 -16.54 -9.88
C ASN A 23 12.64 -15.75 -11.08
N LEU A 24 13.29 -14.66 -11.52
CA LEU A 24 12.81 -13.83 -12.62
C LEU A 24 13.14 -14.49 -13.97
N GLN A 25 12.11 -14.84 -14.73
CA GLN A 25 12.24 -15.47 -16.04
C GLN A 25 12.58 -14.45 -17.15
N ALA A 26 12.84 -14.95 -18.35
CA ALA A 26 13.19 -14.14 -19.53
C ALA A 26 12.05 -13.17 -19.92
N ASP A 27 10.81 -13.55 -19.66
CA ASP A 27 9.57 -12.79 -19.94
C ASP A 27 9.14 -11.87 -18.80
N PHE A 28 10.03 -11.59 -17.84
CA PHE A 28 9.79 -10.76 -16.66
C PHE A 28 8.75 -11.30 -15.68
N ARG A 29 8.28 -12.55 -15.83
CA ARG A 29 7.42 -13.21 -14.84
C ARG A 29 8.24 -13.88 -13.76
N CYS A 30 7.64 -14.03 -12.58
CA CYS A 30 8.21 -14.83 -11.50
C CYS A 30 7.90 -16.31 -11.76
N GLY A 31 8.94 -17.14 -11.98
CA GLY A 31 8.80 -18.56 -12.28
C GLY A 31 8.24 -19.42 -11.15
N ILE A 32 8.09 -18.84 -9.95
CA ILE A 32 7.50 -19.49 -8.78
C ILE A 32 6.30 -18.73 -8.21
N HIS A 33 5.66 -17.85 -8.98
CA HIS A 33 4.64 -16.91 -8.49
C HIS A 33 3.55 -17.60 -7.64
N THR A 34 3.04 -18.74 -8.10
CA THR A 34 1.99 -19.53 -7.42
C THR A 34 2.47 -20.29 -6.19
N GLN A 35 3.79 -20.36 -5.97
CA GLN A 35 4.45 -21.12 -4.91
C GLN A 35 5.29 -20.23 -3.99
N LEU A 36 5.14 -18.89 -4.07
CA LEU A 36 6.00 -17.94 -3.38
C LEU A 36 6.07 -18.20 -1.87
N ARG A 37 4.91 -18.38 -1.20
CA ARG A 37 4.87 -18.63 0.24
C ARG A 37 5.55 -19.95 0.62
N GLN A 38 5.28 -21.02 -0.13
CA GLN A 38 5.84 -22.35 0.11
C GLN A 38 7.35 -22.39 -0.09
N LYS A 39 7.86 -21.58 -1.03
CA LYS A 39 9.30 -21.47 -1.31
C LYS A 39 10.01 -20.39 -0.49
N GLY A 40 9.37 -19.86 0.55
CA GLY A 40 9.98 -18.90 1.48
C GLY A 40 10.08 -17.47 0.94
N PHE A 41 9.17 -17.06 0.05
CA PHE A 41 9.04 -15.69 -0.44
C PHE A 41 7.68 -15.05 -0.10
N PRO A 42 7.10 -15.21 1.12
CA PRO A 42 5.83 -14.57 1.46
C PRO A 42 5.90 -13.04 1.36
N GLY A 43 7.06 -12.41 1.55
CA GLY A 43 7.25 -10.98 1.33
C GLY A 43 6.95 -10.52 -0.10
N CYS A 44 7.22 -11.37 -1.10
CA CYS A 44 6.87 -11.07 -2.50
C CYS A 44 5.35 -11.02 -2.73
N THR A 45 4.55 -11.69 -1.90
CA THR A 45 3.08 -11.67 -2.02
C THR A 45 2.43 -10.43 -1.39
N VAL A 46 3.18 -9.74 -0.53
CA VAL A 46 2.75 -8.51 0.14
C VAL A 46 3.12 -7.26 -0.68
N PHE A 47 4.09 -7.38 -1.58
CA PHE A 47 4.53 -6.25 -2.39
C PHE A 47 3.46 -5.79 -3.37
N ASP A 48 3.18 -4.48 -3.36
CA ASP A 48 2.39 -3.79 -4.37
C ASP A 48 3.15 -2.55 -4.86
N CYS A 49 3.07 -2.30 -6.17
CA CYS A 49 3.64 -1.14 -6.83
C CYS A 49 2.60 -0.17 -7.37
N PHE A 50 1.29 -0.44 -7.22
CA PHE A 50 0.20 0.44 -7.65
C PHE A 50 0.26 0.82 -9.14
N GLY A 51 0.86 -0.04 -9.97
CA GLY A 51 1.07 0.21 -11.41
C GLY A 51 2.34 0.99 -11.76
N ALA A 52 3.15 1.41 -10.78
CA ALA A 52 4.35 2.21 -11.03
C ALA A 52 5.36 1.53 -11.96
N GLY A 53 5.51 0.19 -11.88
CA GLY A 53 6.42 -0.53 -12.78
C GLY A 53 6.01 -0.44 -14.25
N GLN A 54 4.71 -0.49 -14.52
CA GLN A 54 4.18 -0.29 -15.87
C GLN A 54 4.36 1.16 -16.31
N LYS A 55 4.12 2.13 -15.42
CA LYS A 55 4.34 3.56 -15.71
C LYS A 55 5.79 3.84 -16.08
N VAL A 56 6.75 3.34 -15.29
CA VAL A 56 8.18 3.52 -15.59
C VAL A 56 8.54 2.89 -16.93
N SER A 57 8.22 1.61 -17.13
CA SER A 57 8.66 0.90 -18.34
C SER A 57 7.98 1.40 -19.60
N GLN A 58 6.65 1.57 -19.60
CA GLN A 58 5.89 1.89 -20.80
C GLN A 58 5.82 3.38 -21.12
N VAL A 59 5.90 4.25 -20.11
CA VAL A 59 5.71 5.70 -20.29
C VAL A 59 7.03 6.45 -20.11
N THR A 60 7.70 6.30 -18.97
CA THR A 60 8.93 7.07 -18.71
C THR A 60 10.10 6.66 -19.60
N PHE A 61 10.17 5.38 -19.99
CA PHE A 61 11.24 4.82 -20.83
C PHE A 61 10.73 4.25 -22.16
N ASP A 62 9.53 4.67 -22.60
CA ASP A 62 8.99 4.40 -23.94
C ASP A 62 9.05 2.91 -24.35
N GLY A 63 8.67 2.01 -23.44
CA GLY A 63 8.62 0.58 -23.66
C GLY A 63 9.98 -0.13 -23.60
N GLN A 64 11.09 0.59 -23.41
CA GLN A 64 12.40 -0.03 -23.26
C GLN A 64 12.51 -0.73 -21.90
N ASP A 65 13.14 -1.91 -21.90
CA ASP A 65 13.45 -2.65 -20.67
C ASP A 65 14.94 -2.62 -20.35
N TRP A 66 15.26 -2.80 -19.06
CA TRP A 66 16.64 -2.74 -18.54
C TRP A 66 17.55 -3.88 -19.01
N ARG A 67 17.02 -4.95 -19.66
CA ARG A 67 17.83 -6.01 -20.28
C ARG A 67 18.23 -5.63 -21.71
N GLN A 68 17.32 -5.00 -22.45
CA GLN A 68 17.56 -4.54 -23.82
C GLN A 68 18.34 -3.23 -23.89
N ALA A 69 18.17 -2.37 -22.88
CA ALA A 69 18.91 -1.11 -22.72
C ALA A 69 19.65 -1.07 -21.36
N PRO A 70 20.78 -1.79 -21.20
CA PRO A 70 21.51 -1.84 -19.93
C PRO A 70 21.97 -0.46 -19.42
N ASP A 71 22.22 0.48 -20.33
CA ASP A 71 22.68 1.84 -19.99
C ASP A 71 21.59 2.66 -19.28
N SER A 72 20.30 2.39 -19.53
CA SER A 72 19.17 3.04 -18.85
C SER A 72 18.77 2.35 -17.54
N ALA A 73 19.30 1.17 -17.26
CA ALA A 73 18.89 0.35 -16.11
C ALA A 73 19.04 1.06 -14.77
N ARG A 74 20.14 1.80 -14.57
CA ARG A 74 20.37 2.54 -13.33
C ARG A 74 19.30 3.61 -13.14
N GLN A 75 19.05 4.42 -14.17
CA GLN A 75 18.05 5.48 -14.11
C GLN A 75 16.64 4.93 -13.90
N MET A 76 16.28 3.82 -14.56
CA MET A 76 15.02 3.11 -14.29
C MET A 76 14.88 2.68 -12.83
N PHE A 77 15.96 2.18 -12.22
CA PHE A 77 15.95 1.74 -10.83
C PHE A 77 15.89 2.91 -9.83
N ASP A 78 16.42 4.07 -10.19
CA ASP A 78 16.33 5.29 -9.38
C ASP A 78 14.94 5.94 -9.49
N VAL A 79 14.30 5.90 -10.66
CA VAL A 79 12.94 6.41 -10.89
C VAL A 79 11.88 5.54 -10.21
N PHE A 80 12.04 4.22 -10.21
CA PHE A 80 10.98 3.31 -9.75
C PHE A 80 10.50 3.55 -8.31
N PRO A 81 11.37 3.75 -7.29
CA PRO A 81 10.94 4.08 -5.94
C PRO A 81 10.17 5.40 -5.85
N VAL A 82 10.53 6.42 -6.65
CA VAL A 82 9.77 7.68 -6.74
C VAL A 82 8.39 7.41 -7.32
N MET A 83 8.33 6.75 -8.48
CA MET A 83 7.06 6.47 -9.15
C MET A 83 6.12 5.63 -8.30
N ARG A 84 6.64 4.65 -7.54
CA ARG A 84 5.86 3.84 -6.59
C ARG A 84 5.21 4.71 -5.52
N GLN A 85 5.94 5.68 -4.98
CA GLN A 85 5.39 6.60 -3.98
C GLN A 85 4.32 7.51 -4.56
N LEU A 86 4.52 8.03 -5.79
CA LEU A 86 3.51 8.84 -6.47
C LEU A 86 2.23 8.03 -6.73
N HIS A 87 2.35 6.80 -7.24
CA HIS A 87 1.20 5.94 -7.48
C HIS A 87 0.47 5.52 -6.20
N GLU A 88 1.18 5.34 -5.08
CA GLU A 88 0.55 5.15 -3.77
C GLU A 88 -0.28 6.38 -3.36
N LEU A 89 0.24 7.60 -3.59
CA LEU A 89 -0.49 8.83 -3.31
C LEU A 89 -1.72 8.98 -4.22
N LEU A 90 -1.59 8.66 -5.51
CA LEU A 90 -2.71 8.61 -6.45
C LEU A 90 -3.80 7.66 -5.97
N TRP A 91 -3.43 6.46 -5.49
CA TRP A 91 -4.38 5.50 -4.93
C TRP A 91 -5.21 6.11 -3.78
N TYR A 92 -4.56 6.74 -2.80
CA TYR A 92 -5.26 7.38 -1.68
C TYR A 92 -6.14 8.56 -2.12
N LEU A 93 -5.66 9.38 -3.07
CA LEU A 93 -6.40 10.52 -3.58
C LEU A 93 -7.64 10.07 -4.37
N THR A 94 -7.52 9.02 -5.19
CA THR A 94 -8.64 8.41 -5.92
C THR A 94 -9.69 7.90 -4.95
N GLU A 95 -9.31 7.11 -3.93
CA GLU A 95 -10.24 6.63 -2.92
C GLU A 95 -10.91 7.81 -2.18
N ALA A 96 -10.15 8.83 -1.80
CA ALA A 96 -10.68 10.01 -1.11
C ALA A 96 -11.78 10.73 -1.93
N LEU A 97 -11.65 10.76 -3.26
CA LEU A 97 -12.63 11.36 -4.17
C LEU A 97 -13.91 10.53 -4.32
N GLU A 98 -13.86 9.22 -4.08
CA GLU A 98 -15.03 8.35 -4.08
C GLU A 98 -15.87 8.46 -2.81
N LEU A 99 -15.28 8.96 -1.72
CA LEU A 99 -15.94 9.07 -0.41
C LEU A 99 -16.91 10.27 -0.38
N PRO A 100 -18.23 10.05 -0.19
CA PRO A 100 -19.21 11.14 -0.17
C PRO A 100 -18.99 12.13 0.98
N ALA A 101 -18.53 11.65 2.14
CA ALA A 101 -18.22 12.50 3.29
C ALA A 101 -17.08 13.50 3.01
N ALA A 102 -16.19 13.19 2.04
CA ALA A 102 -15.06 14.02 1.67
C ALA A 102 -15.41 15.16 0.70
N ARG A 103 -16.67 15.27 0.24
CA ARG A 103 -17.13 16.32 -0.69
C ARG A 103 -16.63 17.73 -0.36
N PRO A 104 -16.59 18.20 0.91
CA PRO A 104 -16.08 19.52 1.25
C PRO A 104 -14.63 19.79 0.84
N VAL A 105 -13.80 18.75 0.66
CA VAL A 105 -12.38 18.85 0.26
C VAL A 105 -12.10 18.28 -1.13
N HIS A 106 -13.13 17.85 -1.88
CA HIS A 106 -12.96 17.28 -3.23
C HIS A 106 -12.26 18.23 -4.21
N GLY A 107 -12.48 19.55 -4.09
CA GLY A 107 -11.81 20.53 -4.94
C GLY A 107 -10.29 20.50 -4.78
N ASP A 108 -9.79 20.36 -3.56
CA ASP A 108 -8.36 20.32 -3.25
C ASP A 108 -7.77 18.95 -3.58
N LEU A 109 -8.51 17.88 -3.29
CA LEU A 109 -8.13 16.51 -3.66
C LEU A 109 -7.96 16.35 -5.18
N ARG A 110 -8.83 16.93 -6.00
CA ARG A 110 -8.70 16.89 -7.46
C ARG A 110 -7.47 17.63 -7.95
N ARG A 111 -7.14 18.78 -7.36
CA ARG A 111 -5.91 19.50 -7.72
C ARG A 111 -4.69 18.67 -7.37
N ALA A 112 -4.62 18.15 -6.15
CA ALA A 112 -3.52 17.28 -5.73
C ALA A 112 -3.39 16.01 -6.59
N LEU A 113 -4.52 15.40 -6.99
CA LEU A 113 -4.53 14.25 -7.92
C LEU A 113 -3.92 14.65 -9.26
N ASN A 114 -4.43 15.70 -9.89
CA ASN A 114 -3.94 16.18 -11.18
C ASN A 114 -2.45 16.53 -11.13
N ASP A 115 -2.00 17.26 -10.10
CA ASP A 115 -0.60 17.67 -9.95
C ASP A 115 0.32 16.45 -9.78
N THR A 116 -0.12 15.46 -8.99
CA THR A 116 0.60 14.20 -8.83
C THR A 116 0.64 13.40 -10.13
N GLU A 117 -0.48 13.33 -10.87
CA GLU A 117 -0.54 12.66 -12.18
C GLU A 117 0.39 13.31 -13.20
N GLN A 118 0.45 14.65 -13.26
CA GLN A 118 1.37 15.38 -14.14
C GLN A 118 2.82 15.09 -13.78
N LEU A 119 3.16 15.02 -12.47
CA LEU A 119 4.50 14.63 -12.05
C LEU A 119 4.84 13.22 -12.53
N THR A 120 3.90 12.26 -12.54
CA THR A 120 4.15 10.91 -13.09
C THR A 120 4.45 10.87 -14.58
N LEU A 121 4.14 11.94 -15.33
CA LEU A 121 4.39 12.07 -16.77
C LEU A 121 5.71 12.79 -17.07
N SER A 122 6.40 13.29 -16.04
CA SER A 122 7.69 13.98 -16.21
C SER A 122 8.80 13.01 -16.62
N ASP A 123 9.87 13.56 -17.18
CA ASP A 123 11.06 12.78 -17.52
C ASP A 123 11.75 12.20 -16.27
N ALA A 124 12.66 11.25 -16.50
CA ALA A 124 13.36 10.54 -15.44
C ALA A 124 14.24 11.46 -14.56
N GLU A 125 14.82 12.53 -15.10
CA GLU A 125 15.66 13.45 -14.34
C GLU A 125 14.81 14.29 -13.37
N THR A 126 13.69 14.80 -13.87
CA THR A 126 12.70 15.56 -13.08
C THR A 126 12.13 14.69 -11.95
N LEU A 127 11.76 13.44 -12.26
CA LEU A 127 11.24 12.50 -11.26
C LEU A 127 12.22 12.25 -10.12
N VAL A 128 13.49 11.97 -10.42
CA VAL A 128 14.51 11.68 -9.38
C VAL A 128 14.79 12.91 -8.50
N ARG A 129 14.63 14.13 -9.04
CA ARG A 129 14.80 15.39 -8.31
C ARG A 129 13.56 15.85 -7.53
N ALA A 130 12.41 15.19 -7.72
CA ALA A 130 11.16 15.60 -7.09
C ALA A 130 11.21 15.46 -5.57
N ASP A 131 10.71 16.48 -4.86
CA ASP A 131 10.52 16.44 -3.40
C ASP A 131 9.23 15.68 -3.04
N VAL A 132 9.28 14.37 -3.22
CA VAL A 132 8.17 13.47 -2.87
C VAL A 132 7.78 13.56 -1.38
N PRO A 133 8.72 13.70 -0.42
CA PRO A 133 8.36 13.94 0.98
C PRO A 133 7.49 15.18 1.19
N ALA A 134 7.81 16.31 0.56
CA ALA A 134 7.00 17.52 0.65
C ALA A 134 5.59 17.31 0.06
N LEU A 135 5.51 16.77 -1.16
CA LEU A 135 4.23 16.43 -1.81
C LEU A 135 3.38 15.49 -0.92
N ARG A 136 4.00 14.46 -0.34
CA ARG A 136 3.33 13.53 0.58
C ARG A 136 2.80 14.25 1.82
N ALA A 137 3.52 15.21 2.38
CA ALA A 137 3.09 15.96 3.55
C ALA A 137 1.85 16.83 3.24
N GLU A 138 1.83 17.48 2.07
CA GLU A 138 0.69 18.28 1.59
C GLU A 138 -0.55 17.40 1.40
N ILE A 139 -0.42 16.31 0.65
CA ILE A 139 -1.51 15.34 0.42
C ILE A 139 -1.99 14.74 1.74
N ASN A 140 -1.08 14.42 2.66
CA ASN A 140 -1.44 13.87 3.96
C ASN A 140 -2.35 14.82 4.77
N THR A 141 -2.23 16.13 4.59
CA THR A 141 -3.16 17.09 5.21
C THR A 141 -4.58 16.91 4.69
N LEU A 142 -4.75 16.72 3.38
CA LEU A 142 -6.05 16.44 2.75
C LEU A 142 -6.62 15.07 3.16
N LEU A 143 -5.77 14.05 3.24
CA LEU A 143 -6.17 12.70 3.66
C LEU A 143 -6.57 12.66 5.14
N LEU A 144 -5.89 13.41 6.00
CA LEU A 144 -6.31 13.59 7.39
C LEU A 144 -7.68 14.25 7.49
N ARG A 145 -7.92 15.32 6.72
CA ARG A 145 -9.22 15.99 6.70
C ARG A 145 -10.33 15.07 6.16
N THR A 146 -10.02 14.29 5.13
CA THR A 146 -10.92 13.26 4.60
C THR A 146 -11.29 12.23 5.66
N SER A 147 -10.30 11.72 6.39
CA SER A 147 -10.49 10.78 7.50
C SER A 147 -11.37 11.35 8.60
N GLU A 148 -11.14 12.60 9.01
CA GLU A 148 -11.99 13.28 9.99
C GLU A 148 -13.45 13.36 9.55
N LEU A 149 -13.70 13.73 8.29
CA LEU A 149 -15.04 13.85 7.74
C LEU A 149 -15.77 12.49 7.71
N VAL A 150 -15.11 11.44 7.20
CA VAL A 150 -15.68 10.07 7.18
C VAL A 150 -15.99 9.58 8.59
N ARG A 151 -15.09 9.85 9.54
CA ARG A 151 -15.21 9.36 10.92
C ARG A 151 -16.17 10.20 11.75
N ALA A 152 -16.55 11.41 11.33
CA ALA A 152 -17.49 12.26 12.03
C ALA A 152 -18.86 11.57 12.20
N ASP A 153 -19.31 10.88 11.15
CA ASP A 153 -20.61 10.18 11.07
C ASP A 153 -20.69 8.91 11.94
N VAL A 154 -19.56 8.45 12.49
CA VAL A 154 -19.53 7.28 13.37
C VAL A 154 -20.01 7.67 14.78
N PRO A 155 -21.08 7.04 15.31
CA PRO A 155 -21.56 7.34 16.66
C PRO A 155 -20.56 6.95 17.76
N GLY A 156 -20.58 7.69 18.87
CA GLY A 156 -19.77 7.40 20.05
C GLY A 156 -18.36 8.00 20.03
N ARG A 157 -17.56 7.62 21.05
CA ARG A 157 -16.20 8.12 21.24
C ARG A 157 -15.25 7.44 20.24
N LYS A 158 -14.68 8.23 19.34
CA LYS A 158 -13.68 7.75 18.38
C LYS A 158 -12.38 7.41 19.09
N LYS A 159 -11.82 6.23 18.79
CA LYS A 159 -10.50 5.82 19.29
C LYS A 159 -9.40 6.44 18.43
N ASN A 160 -8.33 6.88 19.07
CA ASN A 160 -7.12 7.37 18.41
C ASN A 160 -5.94 6.51 18.83
N HIS A 161 -5.44 5.73 17.87
CA HIS A 161 -4.30 4.83 17.98
C HIS A 161 -3.27 5.12 16.89
N ARG A 162 -3.21 6.37 16.41
CA ARG A 162 -2.23 6.80 15.43
C ARG A 162 -0.81 6.54 15.96
N GLY A 163 -0.01 5.81 15.21
CA GLY A 163 1.37 5.45 15.57
C GLY A 163 1.48 4.56 16.80
N ALA A 164 0.39 3.97 17.28
CA ALA A 164 0.42 3.16 18.49
C ALA A 164 1.18 1.86 18.26
N ASP A 165 1.98 1.46 19.24
CA ASP A 165 2.52 0.11 19.33
C ASP A 165 1.43 -0.82 19.88
N LEU A 166 0.93 -1.70 19.01
CA LEU A 166 -0.10 -2.69 19.31
C LEU A 166 0.38 -4.09 18.90
N ILE A 167 1.69 -4.31 18.90
CA ILE A 167 2.29 -5.59 18.52
C ILE A 167 1.80 -6.68 19.48
N GLY A 168 1.23 -7.75 18.92
CA GLY A 168 0.66 -8.86 19.70
C GLY A 168 -0.55 -8.49 20.56
N ALA A 169 -1.15 -7.31 20.36
CA ALA A 169 -2.29 -6.86 21.16
C ALA A 169 -3.49 -7.82 21.03
N ARG A 170 -4.19 -8.06 22.15
CA ARG A 170 -5.41 -8.87 22.20
C ARG A 170 -6.63 -7.97 21.99
N LEU A 171 -7.02 -7.81 20.74
CA LEU A 171 -8.12 -6.94 20.28
C LEU A 171 -9.30 -7.74 19.69
N LYS A 172 -9.43 -9.03 20.05
CA LYS A 172 -10.52 -9.90 19.63
C LYS A 172 -11.88 -9.28 19.97
N GLY A 173 -12.74 -9.17 18.97
CA GLY A 173 -14.08 -8.57 19.10
C GLY A 173 -14.07 -7.08 19.42
N ALA A 174 -12.93 -6.39 19.35
CA ALA A 174 -12.85 -4.99 19.69
C ALA A 174 -13.69 -4.14 18.73
N ASN A 175 -14.48 -3.21 19.29
CA ASN A 175 -15.08 -2.15 18.50
C ASN A 175 -14.01 -1.08 18.19
N LEU A 176 -13.47 -1.11 16.97
CA LEU A 176 -12.53 -0.15 16.40
C LEU A 176 -13.19 0.67 15.27
N ARG A 177 -14.53 0.71 15.24
CA ARG A 177 -15.28 1.45 14.24
C ARG A 177 -14.92 2.94 14.32
N GLY A 178 -14.53 3.52 13.19
CA GLY A 178 -14.07 4.91 13.15
C GLY A 178 -12.77 5.19 13.91
N ALA A 179 -11.97 4.16 14.24
CA ALA A 179 -10.68 4.37 14.87
C ALA A 179 -9.69 5.03 13.92
N ASN A 180 -8.83 5.90 14.45
CA ASN A 180 -7.63 6.33 13.74
C ASN A 180 -6.51 5.34 14.06
N LEU A 181 -6.12 4.50 13.09
CA LEU A 181 -5.04 3.51 13.21
C LEU A 181 -3.87 3.85 12.29
N ARG A 182 -3.77 5.10 11.83
CA ARG A 182 -2.70 5.54 10.92
C ARG A 182 -1.33 5.21 11.50
N GLY A 183 -0.51 4.46 10.77
CA GLY A 183 0.82 4.08 11.21
C GLY A 183 0.87 3.21 12.47
N ALA A 184 -0.25 2.61 12.92
CA ALA A 184 -0.25 1.72 14.07
C ALA A 184 0.50 0.41 13.76
N TYR A 185 1.31 -0.08 14.70
CA TYR A 185 1.99 -1.37 14.58
C TYR A 185 1.08 -2.48 15.13
N LEU A 186 0.34 -3.16 14.25
CA LEU A 186 -0.58 -4.26 14.61
C LEU A 186 0.04 -5.64 14.34
N ILE A 187 1.37 -5.72 14.31
CA ILE A 187 2.10 -6.94 13.95
C ILE A 187 1.70 -8.05 14.93
N ALA A 188 1.25 -9.18 14.40
CA ALA A 188 0.78 -10.32 15.19
C ALA A 188 -0.36 -10.03 16.19
N ALA A 189 -1.07 -8.89 16.07
CA ALA A 189 -2.23 -8.60 16.90
C ALA A 189 -3.40 -9.55 16.59
N ASP A 190 -4.16 -9.91 17.63
CA ASP A 190 -5.43 -10.64 17.47
C ASP A 190 -6.57 -9.64 17.29
N LEU A 191 -7.02 -9.46 16.05
CA LEU A 191 -8.16 -8.63 15.66
C LEU A 191 -9.36 -9.51 15.26
N SER A 192 -9.39 -10.78 15.66
CA SER A 192 -10.43 -11.70 15.23
C SER A 192 -11.81 -11.20 15.68
N GLY A 193 -12.77 -11.13 14.75
CA GLY A 193 -14.10 -10.58 15.02
C GLY A 193 -14.16 -9.07 15.33
N ALA A 194 -13.07 -8.32 15.17
CA ALA A 194 -13.06 -6.87 15.43
C ALA A 194 -13.90 -6.11 14.39
N ASP A 195 -14.53 -5.01 14.83
CA ASP A 195 -15.24 -4.08 13.95
C ASP A 195 -14.30 -2.93 13.57
N LEU A 196 -13.83 -2.90 12.32
CA LEU A 196 -12.91 -1.90 11.76
C LEU A 196 -13.60 -0.98 10.73
N ARG A 197 -14.93 -1.00 10.66
CA ARG A 197 -15.69 -0.19 9.70
C ARG A 197 -15.36 1.30 9.89
N SER A 198 -15.16 2.04 8.80
CA SER A 198 -14.79 3.47 8.82
C SER A 198 -13.48 3.79 9.55
N ALA A 199 -12.65 2.80 9.90
CA ALA A 199 -11.33 3.05 10.46
C ALA A 199 -10.38 3.61 9.38
N ASP A 200 -9.49 4.51 9.79
CA ASP A 200 -8.41 5.02 8.93
C ASP A 200 -7.17 4.15 9.10
N LEU A 201 -6.75 3.51 8.01
CA LEU A 201 -5.74 2.46 7.99
C LEU A 201 -4.45 2.86 7.24
N ILE A 202 -4.24 4.15 6.90
CA ILE A 202 -3.00 4.56 6.20
C ILE A 202 -1.77 4.14 6.99
N GLY A 203 -0.93 3.31 6.38
CA GLY A 203 0.34 2.87 6.95
C GLY A 203 0.21 1.96 8.19
N ALA A 204 -0.99 1.47 8.53
CA ALA A 204 -1.14 0.47 9.59
C ALA A 204 -0.43 -0.83 9.19
N ASP A 205 0.40 -1.38 10.08
CA ASP A 205 1.17 -2.59 9.81
C ASP A 205 0.43 -3.83 10.31
N PHE A 206 -0.16 -4.57 9.38
CA PHE A 206 -0.92 -5.79 9.66
C PHE A 206 -0.12 -7.08 9.48
N ARG A 207 1.22 -7.03 9.42
CA ARG A 207 2.03 -8.25 9.26
C ARG A 207 1.67 -9.29 10.31
N ASN A 208 1.20 -10.45 9.86
CA ASN A 208 0.74 -11.57 10.70
C ASN A 208 -0.40 -11.25 11.68
N ALA A 209 -1.08 -10.10 11.55
CA ALA A 209 -2.29 -9.80 12.31
C ALA A 209 -3.41 -10.80 11.95
N ASP A 210 -4.25 -11.14 12.94
CA ASP A 210 -5.37 -12.04 12.77
C ASP A 210 -6.68 -11.28 12.55
N LEU A 211 -7.17 -11.23 11.33
CA LEU A 211 -8.40 -10.55 10.92
C LEU A 211 -9.57 -11.53 10.69
N ARG A 212 -9.47 -12.79 11.13
CA ARG A 212 -10.54 -13.79 10.93
C ARG A 212 -11.86 -13.31 11.54
N GLY A 213 -12.91 -13.27 10.74
CA GLY A 213 -14.22 -12.75 11.14
C GLY A 213 -14.31 -11.24 11.40
N ALA A 214 -13.22 -10.47 11.19
CA ALA A 214 -13.25 -9.02 11.33
C ALA A 214 -14.08 -8.36 10.22
N ASP A 215 -14.65 -7.19 10.52
CA ASP A 215 -15.44 -6.40 9.57
C ASP A 215 -14.67 -5.14 9.18
N LEU A 216 -14.04 -5.16 7.99
CA LEU A 216 -13.31 -4.02 7.42
C LEU A 216 -14.18 -3.24 6.41
N THR A 217 -15.49 -3.52 6.30
CA THR A 217 -16.32 -2.86 5.30
C THR A 217 -16.35 -1.34 5.52
N GLY A 218 -16.01 -0.58 4.48
CA GLY A 218 -15.96 0.88 4.56
C GLY A 218 -14.85 1.44 5.45
N SER A 219 -13.85 0.63 5.88
CA SER A 219 -12.57 1.19 6.30
C SER A 219 -11.95 1.96 5.15
N ILE A 220 -11.22 3.04 5.44
CA ILE A 220 -10.63 3.91 4.43
C ILE A 220 -9.12 3.74 4.36
N PHE A 221 -8.60 3.87 3.15
CA PHE A 221 -7.17 3.85 2.85
C PHE A 221 -6.47 2.54 3.20
N LEU A 222 -7.21 1.45 3.11
CA LEU A 222 -6.68 0.10 3.20
C LEU A 222 -6.15 -0.34 1.83
N THR A 223 -4.95 -0.92 1.81
CA THR A 223 -4.32 -1.41 0.57
C THR A 223 -4.37 -2.92 0.46
N GLN A 224 -4.28 -3.45 -0.76
CA GLN A 224 -4.18 -4.89 -0.99
C GLN A 224 -2.93 -5.49 -0.31
N ALA A 225 -1.82 -4.74 -0.31
CA ALA A 225 -0.58 -5.12 0.38
C ALA A 225 -0.81 -5.38 1.88
N GLN A 226 -1.52 -4.49 2.56
CA GLN A 226 -1.85 -4.65 3.99
C GLN A 226 -2.69 -5.90 4.25
N LEU A 227 -3.67 -6.21 3.40
CA LEU A 227 -4.45 -7.45 3.49
C LEU A 227 -3.60 -8.70 3.23
N ASN A 228 -2.75 -8.65 2.21
CA ASN A 228 -1.86 -9.77 1.87
C ASN A 228 -0.88 -10.11 3.00
N ALA A 229 -0.52 -9.13 3.83
CA ALA A 229 0.35 -9.30 4.99
C ALA A 229 -0.35 -9.95 6.20
N ALA A 230 -1.68 -9.90 6.25
CA ALA A 230 -2.47 -10.40 7.36
C ALA A 230 -2.97 -11.84 7.12
N ARG A 231 -3.56 -12.41 8.18
CA ARG A 231 -4.34 -13.65 8.13
C ARG A 231 -5.82 -13.30 8.20
N GLY A 232 -6.62 -13.84 7.30
CA GLY A 232 -8.08 -13.78 7.36
C GLY A 232 -8.66 -15.11 6.92
N ASP A 233 -9.97 -15.16 6.75
CA ASP A 233 -10.68 -16.33 6.22
C ASP A 233 -11.93 -15.89 5.44
N ALA A 234 -12.76 -16.83 4.99
CA ALA A 234 -14.01 -16.54 4.28
C ALA A 234 -14.99 -15.64 5.05
N THR A 235 -14.87 -15.55 6.38
CA THR A 235 -15.75 -14.75 7.23
C THR A 235 -15.26 -13.31 7.43
N THR A 236 -13.99 -13.01 7.14
CA THR A 236 -13.47 -11.63 7.12
C THR A 236 -14.18 -10.83 6.03
N LYS A 237 -14.82 -9.71 6.40
CA LYS A 237 -15.49 -8.81 5.44
C LYS A 237 -14.55 -7.71 4.99
N LEU A 238 -14.52 -7.46 3.68
CA LEU A 238 -13.58 -6.54 3.04
C LEU A 238 -14.32 -5.38 2.37
N PRO A 239 -13.64 -4.23 2.13
CA PRO A 239 -14.07 -3.26 1.14
C PRO A 239 -14.23 -3.90 -0.24
N THR A 240 -15.20 -3.44 -1.02
CA THR A 240 -15.52 -4.00 -2.36
C THR A 240 -14.42 -3.75 -3.40
N THR A 241 -13.52 -2.81 -3.15
CA THR A 241 -12.39 -2.45 -4.00
C THR A 241 -11.18 -3.37 -3.82
N LEU A 242 -11.18 -4.23 -2.79
CA LEU A 242 -10.07 -5.11 -2.45
C LEU A 242 -10.45 -6.57 -2.65
N ASN A 243 -9.45 -7.37 -3.04
CA ASN A 243 -9.62 -8.79 -3.26
C ASN A 243 -9.22 -9.58 -2.01
N ARG A 244 -9.96 -10.66 -1.74
CA ARG A 244 -9.58 -11.62 -0.70
C ARG A 244 -8.25 -12.27 -1.10
N PRO A 245 -7.21 -12.23 -0.26
CA PRO A 245 -5.96 -12.92 -0.53
C PRO A 245 -6.18 -14.43 -0.69
N ALA A 246 -5.54 -15.05 -1.68
CA ALA A 246 -5.74 -16.47 -1.99
C ALA A 246 -5.29 -17.44 -0.88
N HIS A 247 -4.51 -16.95 0.10
CA HIS A 247 -4.03 -17.74 1.25
C HIS A 247 -4.94 -17.62 2.49
N TRP A 248 -6.09 -16.95 2.37
CA TRP A 248 -7.12 -16.86 3.41
C TRP A 248 -8.17 -17.96 3.26
#